data_AF-A0A9X0CPN8-F1
#
_entry.id   AF-A0A9X0CPN8-F1
#
_cell.length_a   1.000
_cell.length_b   1.000
_cell.length_c   1.000
_cell.angle_alpha   90.00
_cell.angle_beta   90.00
_cell.angle_gamma   90.00
#
_symmetry.space_group_name_H-M   'P 1'
#
loop_
_entity.id
_entity.type
_entity.pdbx_description
1 polymer ?
#
loop_
_entity_poly.entity_id
_entity_poly.type
_entity_poly.pdbx_seq_one_letter_code
_entity_poly.pdbx_strand_id
1 'polypeptide(L)'
;MSEVKMKETTESDVSELGKIWMNRLEDFPSLFMKHISEYASKCFELHTEPNLKVQINEEKCQRAIFAPLEYIICGEDPSIGFEKLQSTNSPSQLCGKVFKVGEPTYSCRDCGYDTTCVLCIDCFSKKYP
;
A
#
# COMPACT_ATOMS: atom_id res chain seq x y z
N MET A 1 24.17 -10.16 28.14
CA MET A 1 23.32 -8.96 28.23
C MET A 1 21.91 -9.39 27.90
N SER A 2 20.98 -9.05 28.78
CA SER A 2 19.65 -9.64 28.93
C SER A 2 18.81 -9.46 27.67
N GLU A 3 18.19 -10.54 27.20
CA GLU A 3 17.12 -10.51 26.21
C GLU A 3 15.99 -9.65 26.78
N VAL A 4 15.82 -8.44 26.24
CA VAL A 4 14.64 -7.62 26.51
C VAL A 4 13.48 -8.34 25.84
N LYS A 5 12.76 -9.16 26.61
CA LYS A 5 11.56 -9.86 26.14
C LYS A 5 10.50 -8.79 25.86
N MET A 6 10.39 -8.42 24.59
CA MET A 6 9.41 -7.45 24.10
C MET A 6 8.01 -8.05 24.24
N LYS A 7 7.06 -7.28 24.77
CA LYS A 7 5.65 -7.62 24.72
C LYS A 7 5.23 -7.53 23.25
N GLU A 8 4.88 -8.64 22.63
CA GLU A 8 4.37 -8.65 21.27
C GLU A 8 3.06 -7.86 21.23
N THR A 9 2.99 -6.88 20.33
CA THR A 9 1.75 -6.16 20.05
C THR A 9 0.75 -7.15 19.47
N THR A 10 -0.37 -7.35 20.16
CA THR A 10 -1.41 -8.28 19.72
C THR A 10 -2.28 -7.65 18.65
N GLU A 11 -2.99 -8.46 17.88
CA GLU A 11 -3.98 -7.99 16.90
C GLU A 11 -5.05 -7.08 17.54
N SER A 12 -5.46 -7.39 18.77
CA SER A 12 -6.37 -6.55 19.56
C SER A 12 -5.79 -5.16 19.85
N ASP A 13 -4.48 -5.07 20.17
CA ASP A 13 -3.83 -3.79 20.45
C ASP A 13 -3.73 -2.92 19.18
N VAL A 14 -3.51 -3.55 18.01
CA VAL A 14 -3.46 -2.89 16.71
C VAL A 14 -4.82 -2.29 16.33
N SER A 15 -5.89 -3.09 16.44
CA SER A 15 -7.25 -2.64 16.12
C SER A 15 -7.72 -1.52 17.04
N GLU A 16 -7.37 -1.56 18.32
CA GLU A 16 -7.71 -0.49 19.27
C GLU A 16 -6.97 0.81 18.93
N LEU A 17 -5.67 0.73 18.66
CA LEU A 17 -4.87 1.90 18.28
C LEU A 17 -5.39 2.55 16.98
N GLY A 18 -5.69 1.75 15.96
CA GLY A 18 -6.25 2.23 14.70
C GLY A 18 -7.58 2.97 14.90
N LYS A 19 -8.47 2.43 15.75
CA LYS A 19 -9.73 3.09 16.12
C LYS A 19 -9.51 4.41 16.87
N ILE A 20 -8.52 4.48 17.77
CA ILE A 20 -8.18 5.72 18.48
C ILE A 20 -7.74 6.80 17.48
N TRP A 21 -6.86 6.46 16.55
CA TRP A 21 -6.39 7.40 15.54
C TRP A 21 -7.53 7.88 14.64
N MET A 22 -8.37 6.96 14.20
CA MET A 22 -9.53 7.25 13.33
C MET A 22 -10.54 8.18 14.01
N ASN A 23 -10.74 8.04 15.32
CA ASN A 23 -11.64 8.91 16.08
C ASN A 23 -11.02 10.27 16.47
N ARG A 24 -9.72 10.47 16.23
CA ARG A 24 -8.97 11.67 16.61
C ARG A 24 -8.14 12.23 15.45
N LEU A 25 -8.78 12.40 14.30
CA LEU A 25 -8.13 12.88 13.07
C LEU A 25 -7.44 14.25 13.23
N GLU A 26 -7.99 15.15 14.04
CA GLU A 26 -7.39 16.48 14.27
C GLU A 26 -6.02 16.37 14.98
N ASP A 27 -5.90 15.43 15.92
CA ASP A 27 -4.67 15.20 16.67
C ASP A 27 -3.73 14.19 15.98
N PHE A 28 -4.22 13.49 14.94
CA PHE A 28 -3.56 12.34 14.33
C PHE A 28 -2.10 12.62 13.95
N PRO A 29 -1.72 13.74 13.30
CA PRO A 29 -0.32 13.99 12.97
C PRO A 29 0.61 13.95 14.19
N SER A 30 0.17 14.52 15.32
CA SER A 30 0.96 14.55 16.55
C SER A 30 1.03 13.17 17.23
N LEU A 31 -0.08 12.44 17.24
CA LEU A 31 -0.18 11.08 17.79
C LEU A 31 0.67 10.10 16.97
N PHE A 32 0.60 10.20 15.65
CA PHE A 32 1.38 9.40 14.72
C PHE A 32 2.88 9.66 14.86
N MET A 33 3.30 10.93 14.90
CA MET A 33 4.72 11.26 15.09
C MET A 33 5.26 10.77 16.44
N LYS A 34 4.47 10.90 17.51
CA LYS A 34 4.82 10.33 18.82
C LYS A 34 4.97 8.82 18.73
N HIS A 35 4.03 8.13 18.09
CA HIS A 35 4.07 6.67 17.91
C HIS A 35 5.28 6.22 17.08
N ILE A 36 5.54 6.86 15.94
CA ILE A 36 6.71 6.57 15.10
C ILE A 36 8.01 6.73 15.88
N SER A 37 8.13 7.78 16.71
CA SER A 37 9.34 8.00 17.52
C SER A 37 9.63 6.84 18.49
N GLU A 38 8.59 6.13 18.92
CA GLU A 38 8.71 5.01 19.84
C GLU A 38 8.91 3.66 19.11
N TYR A 39 8.29 3.46 17.95
CA TYR A 39 8.22 2.15 17.30
C TYR A 39 9.11 1.99 16.07
N ALA A 40 9.56 3.07 15.43
CA ALA A 40 10.38 2.97 14.22
C ALA A 40 11.70 2.22 14.45
N SER A 41 12.41 2.52 15.54
CA SER A 41 13.67 1.85 15.88
C SER A 41 13.47 0.37 16.21
N LYS A 42 12.30 0.01 16.78
CA LYS A 42 11.93 -1.39 17.11
C LYS A 42 11.66 -2.24 15.87
N CYS A 43 11.48 -1.62 14.71
CA CYS A 43 11.29 -2.32 13.44
C CYS A 43 12.60 -2.77 12.81
N PHE A 44 13.76 -2.40 13.36
CA PHE A 44 15.05 -2.85 12.86
C PHE A 44 15.53 -4.10 13.59
N GLU A 45 16.14 -5.01 12.83
CA GLU A 45 16.80 -6.20 13.33
C GLU A 45 18.28 -6.18 12.98
N LEU A 46 19.09 -6.63 13.94
CA LEU A 46 20.53 -6.73 13.80
C LEU A 46 20.89 -8.17 13.48
N HIS A 47 21.44 -8.39 12.29
CA HIS A 47 22.01 -9.67 11.89
C HIS A 47 23.53 -9.58 11.97
N THR A 48 24.16 -10.53 12.65
CA THR A 48 25.58 -10.47 13.00
C THR A 48 26.52 -11.22 12.05
N GLU A 49 26.03 -11.95 11.05
CA GLU A 49 26.90 -12.83 10.24
C GLU A 49 26.72 -12.67 8.71
N PRO A 50 27.83 -12.56 7.93
CA PRO A 50 29.24 -12.40 8.31
C PRO A 50 29.65 -10.94 8.61
N ASN A 51 28.73 -9.98 8.52
CA ASN A 51 28.93 -8.57 8.88
C ASN A 51 27.67 -8.07 9.59
N LEU A 52 27.81 -7.05 10.45
CA LEU A 52 26.66 -6.40 11.06
C LEU A 52 25.77 -5.79 9.98
N LYS A 53 24.57 -6.34 9.81
CA LYS A 53 23.54 -5.82 8.92
C LYS A 53 22.35 -5.39 9.74
N VAL A 54 21.97 -4.13 9.56
CA VAL A 54 20.69 -3.62 10.03
C VAL A 54 19.68 -3.89 8.93
N GLN A 55 18.66 -4.70 9.21
CA GLN A 55 17.56 -4.94 8.28
C GLN A 55 16.26 -4.43 8.87
N ILE A 56 15.36 -3.96 8.01
CA ILE A 56 14.00 -3.61 8.42
C ILE A 56 13.22 -4.93 8.49
N ASN A 57 12.65 -5.21 9.65
CA ASN A 57 11.65 -6.25 9.80
C ASN A 57 10.30 -5.69 9.33
N GLU A 58 9.96 -6.00 8.07
CA GLU A 58 8.72 -5.56 7.43
C GLU A 58 7.47 -6.01 8.18
N GLU A 59 7.50 -7.19 8.82
CA GLU A 59 6.37 -7.71 9.57
C GLU A 59 6.12 -6.91 10.86
N LYS A 60 7.19 -6.45 11.52
CA LYS A 60 7.11 -5.53 12.68
C LYS A 60 6.62 -4.16 12.24
N CYS A 61 7.11 -3.65 11.11
CA CYS A 61 6.57 -2.41 10.51
C CYS A 61 5.07 -2.56 10.24
N GLN A 62 4.67 -3.67 9.64
CA GLN A 62 3.28 -3.93 9.30
C GLN A 62 2.40 -3.91 10.55
N ARG A 63 2.76 -4.68 11.58
CA ARG A 63 1.97 -4.78 12.80
C ARG A 63 1.96 -3.48 13.61
N ALA A 64 3.11 -2.84 13.79
CA ALA A 64 3.23 -1.70 14.69
C ALA A 64 2.84 -0.35 14.06
N ILE A 65 3.01 -0.20 12.74
CA ILE A 65 2.88 1.10 12.06
C ILE A 65 1.79 1.06 10.99
N PHE A 66 1.86 0.13 10.04
CA PHE A 66 0.97 0.17 8.87
C PHE A 66 -0.45 -0.32 9.20
N ALA A 67 -0.62 -1.41 9.94
CA ALA A 67 -1.94 -1.94 10.27
C ALA A 67 -2.83 -0.95 11.05
N PRO A 68 -2.33 -0.18 12.04
CA PRO A 68 -3.12 0.90 12.65
C PRO A 68 -3.42 2.06 11.67
N LEU A 69 -2.52 2.36 10.73
CA LEU A 69 -2.74 3.38 9.70
C LEU A 69 -3.83 2.98 8.71
N GLU A 70 -4.00 1.69 8.43
CA GLU A 70 -5.03 1.19 7.51
C GLU A 70 -6.44 1.59 7.98
N TYR A 71 -6.70 1.66 9.29
CA TYR A 71 -7.96 2.17 9.84
C TYR A 71 -8.21 3.64 9.45
N ILE A 72 -7.17 4.47 9.35
CA ILE A 72 -7.31 5.87 8.86
C ILE A 72 -7.65 5.88 7.36
N ILE A 73 -6.97 5.05 6.58
CA ILE A 73 -7.15 5.00 5.12
C ILE A 73 -8.55 4.49 4.77
N CYS A 74 -8.99 3.44 5.46
CA CYS A 74 -10.30 2.82 5.24
C CYS A 74 -11.45 3.61 5.89
N GLY A 75 -11.20 4.32 6.98
CA GLY A 75 -12.25 4.95 7.79
C GLY A 75 -13.17 3.95 8.52
N GLU A 76 -12.79 2.67 8.53
CA GLU A 76 -13.47 1.56 9.18
C GLU A 76 -12.49 0.39 9.36
N ASP A 77 -12.99 -0.81 9.70
CA ASP A 77 -12.15 -1.99 9.78
C ASP A 77 -11.46 -2.30 8.44
N PRO A 78 -10.12 -2.45 8.37
CA PRO A 78 -9.40 -2.65 7.12
C PRO A 78 -9.88 -3.84 6.30
N SER A 79 -10.30 -4.93 6.95
CA SER A 79 -10.80 -6.14 6.29
C SER A 79 -12.03 -5.85 5.43
N ILE A 80 -12.86 -4.90 5.88
CA ILE A 80 -14.10 -4.48 5.21
C ILE A 80 -13.82 -3.30 4.28
N GLY A 81 -13.03 -2.32 4.76
CA GLY A 81 -12.76 -1.08 4.05
C GLY A 81 -12.03 -1.30 2.73
N PHE A 82 -11.02 -2.16 2.69
CA PHE A 82 -10.33 -2.46 1.43
C PHE A 82 -11.21 -3.17 0.41
N GLU A 83 -12.07 -4.09 0.85
CA GLU A 83 -13.03 -4.77 -0.04
C GLU A 83 -14.03 -3.77 -0.64
N LYS A 84 -14.54 -2.83 0.17
CA LYS A 84 -15.41 -1.73 -0.30
C LYS A 84 -14.69 -0.78 -1.25
N LEU A 85 -13.46 -0.39 -0.95
CA LEU A 85 -12.65 0.46 -1.84
C LEU A 85 -12.38 -0.25 -3.17
N GLN A 86 -12.09 -1.55 -3.17
CA GLN A 86 -11.86 -2.31 -4.38
C GLN A 86 -13.14 -2.47 -5.21
N SER A 87 -14.29 -2.74 -4.59
CA SER A 87 -15.57 -2.90 -5.29
C SER A 87 -16.11 -1.58 -5.87
N THR A 88 -15.79 -0.45 -5.23
CA THR A 88 -16.15 0.88 -5.71
C THR A 88 -15.08 1.50 -6.62
N ASN A 89 -13.95 0.82 -6.82
CA ASN A 89 -12.88 1.28 -7.68
C ASN A 89 -13.42 1.45 -9.11
N SER A 90 -13.46 2.68 -9.58
CA SER A 90 -13.86 3.04 -10.93
C SER A 90 -12.62 3.53 -11.68
N PRO A 91 -11.74 2.62 -12.12
CA PRO A 91 -10.56 3.01 -12.86
C PRO A 91 -10.99 3.74 -14.14
N SER A 92 -10.13 4.66 -14.58
CA SER A 92 -10.36 5.38 -15.83
C SER A 92 -10.66 4.39 -16.96
N GLN A 93 -11.66 4.71 -17.78
CA GLN A 93 -11.94 3.95 -18.99
C GLN A 93 -10.80 4.06 -20.01
N LEU A 94 -9.89 5.03 -19.83
CA LEU A 94 -8.70 5.19 -20.64
C LEU A 94 -7.58 4.28 -20.12
N CYS A 95 -7.01 3.47 -21.01
CA CYS A 95 -5.93 2.55 -20.67
C CYS A 95 -4.65 3.27 -20.22
N GLY A 96 -4.26 4.35 -20.90
CA GLY A 96 -3.10 5.18 -20.52
C GLY A 96 -1.75 4.46 -20.49
N LYS A 97 -1.65 3.25 -21.06
CA LYS A 97 -0.40 2.48 -21.06
C LYS A 97 0.69 3.25 -21.78
N VAL A 98 1.82 3.42 -21.10
CA VAL A 98 3.04 3.96 -21.70
C VAL A 98 3.78 2.83 -22.40
N PHE A 99 3.97 2.97 -23.72
CA PHE A 99 4.67 1.98 -24.53
C PHE A 99 6.18 1.99 -24.24
N LYS A 100 6.78 0.80 -24.25
CA LYS A 100 8.25 0.63 -24.23
C LYS A 100 8.80 0.54 -25.66
N VAL A 101 10.10 0.81 -25.81
CA VAL A 101 10.80 0.64 -27.09
C VAL A 101 10.68 -0.81 -27.55
N GLY A 102 10.23 -1.02 -28.79
CA GLY A 102 10.03 -2.35 -29.37
C GLY A 102 8.68 -2.99 -29.04
N GLU A 103 7.82 -2.33 -28.27
CA GLU A 103 6.48 -2.82 -27.98
C GLU A 103 5.53 -2.58 -29.18
N PRO A 104 4.72 -3.57 -29.59
CA PRO A 104 3.80 -3.40 -30.71
C PRO A 104 2.65 -2.45 -30.36
N THR A 105 2.26 -1.65 -31.36
CA THR A 105 1.09 -0.75 -31.32
C THR A 105 0.09 -1.14 -32.40
N TYR A 106 -1.20 -1.09 -32.09
CA TYR A 106 -2.26 -1.42 -33.03
C TYR A 106 -3.07 -0.18 -33.39
N SER A 107 -3.37 0.02 -34.66
CA SER A 107 -4.20 1.13 -35.15
C SER A 107 -5.41 0.60 -35.90
N CYS A 108 -6.60 1.15 -35.66
CA CYS A 108 -7.78 0.86 -36.45
C CYS A 108 -8.02 1.97 -37.47
N ARG A 109 -8.04 1.63 -38.76
CA ARG A 109 -8.20 2.62 -39.85
C ARG A 109 -9.58 3.26 -39.88
N ASP A 110 -10.60 2.52 -39.47
CA ASP A 110 -11.99 2.99 -39.54
C ASP A 110 -12.42 3.72 -38.26
N CYS A 111 -11.76 3.45 -37.13
CA CYS A 111 -12.12 4.03 -35.83
C CYS A 111 -11.15 5.11 -35.33
N GLY A 112 -9.91 5.16 -35.84
CA GLY A 112 -8.92 6.16 -35.45
C GLY A 112 -9.32 7.55 -35.96
N TYR A 113 -9.24 8.55 -35.09
CA TYR A 113 -9.48 9.94 -35.50
C TYR A 113 -8.37 10.44 -36.43
N ASP A 114 -7.13 10.02 -36.17
CA ASP A 114 -5.95 10.31 -36.99
C ASP A 114 -4.94 9.14 -36.94
N THR A 115 -3.84 9.28 -37.68
CA THR A 115 -2.81 8.25 -37.83
C THR A 115 -1.96 8.02 -36.59
N THR A 116 -2.10 8.86 -35.56
CA THR A 116 -1.40 8.71 -34.26
C THR A 116 -2.23 7.92 -33.25
N CYS A 117 -3.51 7.64 -33.55
CA CYS A 117 -4.39 6.85 -32.71
C CYS A 117 -3.91 5.38 -32.63
N VAL A 118 -3.41 4.98 -31.46
CA VAL A 118 -2.90 3.62 -31.20
C VAL A 118 -3.52 2.99 -29.97
N LEU A 119 -3.59 1.65 -29.98
CA LEU A 119 -4.05 0.79 -28.89
C LEU A 119 -2.91 -0.16 -28.49
N CYS A 120 -2.83 -0.47 -27.20
CA CYS A 120 -2.00 -1.58 -26.73
C CYS A 120 -2.68 -2.92 -27.05
N ILE A 121 -1.93 -4.03 -26.94
CA ILE A 121 -2.45 -5.37 -27.24
C ILE A 121 -3.71 -5.71 -26.43
N ASP A 122 -3.73 -5.38 -25.14
CA ASP A 122 -4.85 -5.69 -24.26
C ASP A 122 -6.13 -4.91 -24.66
N CYS A 123 -5.97 -3.66 -25.09
CA CYS A 123 -7.08 -2.85 -25.57
C CYS A 123 -7.59 -3.31 -26.92
N PHE A 124 -6.69 -3.72 -27.81
CA PHE A 124 -7.05 -4.25 -29.12
C PHE A 124 -7.83 -5.56 -28.98
N SER A 125 -7.30 -6.55 -28.25
CA SER A 125 -7.93 -7.86 -28.06
C SER A 125 -9.29 -7.79 -27.36
N LYS A 126 -9.51 -6.84 -26.45
CA LYS A 126 -10.81 -6.65 -25.80
C LYS A 126 -11.88 -6.09 -26.75
N LYS A 127 -11.48 -5.31 -27.76
CA LYS A 127 -12.41 -4.64 -28.69
C LYS A 127 -12.68 -5.48 -29.95
N TYR A 128 -11.74 -6.36 -30.30
CA TYR A 128 -11.80 -7.22 -31.47
C TYR A 128 -11.44 -8.66 -31.06
N PRO A 129 -12.40 -9.40 -30.46
CA PRO A 129 -12.19 -10.80 -30.08
C PRO A 129 -12.04 -11.74 -31.28
#